data_AF-A0A2G9M5U4-F1
#
_entry.id   AF-A0A2G9M5U4-F1
#
_cell.length_a   1.000
_cell.length_b   1.000
_cell.length_c   1.000
_cell.angle_alpha   90.00
_cell.angle_beta   90.00
_cell.angle_gamma   90.00
#
_symmetry.space_group_name_H-M   'P 1'
#
loop_
_entity.id
_entity.type
_entity.pdbx_description
1 polymer ?
#
loop_
_entity_poly.entity_id
_entity_poly.type
_entity_poly.pdbx_seq_one_letter_code
_entity_poly.pdbx_strand_id
1 'polypeptide(L)'
;MTKMILMILTLSLASLLMLTACNVQPADSADDSVVESQPAENVQDDVQEKIEEESETEEVQDAEDTLEIGDIADRDDTETMEKVDSVHKVEITESGFAPSSLTINIGDTVEWRVARTGSYKKAMIVGARNCLDVRSQPFTAGEFFSWTFTEPETCTIVDGVMTTLSSKIVIK
;
A
#
# COMPACT_ATOMS: atom_id res chain seq x y z
N MET A 1 -12.60 -25.76 -24.16
CA MET A 1 -13.18 -25.46 -22.83
C MET A 1 -13.11 -26.64 -21.86
N THR A 2 -13.25 -27.89 -22.29
CA THR A 2 -13.20 -29.08 -21.40
C THR A 2 -11.84 -29.34 -20.72
N LYS A 3 -10.72 -28.97 -21.34
CA LYS A 3 -9.37 -29.13 -20.73
C LYS A 3 -9.11 -28.21 -19.53
N MET A 4 -9.77 -27.06 -19.46
CA MET A 4 -9.58 -26.08 -18.37
C MET A 4 -10.35 -26.50 -17.11
N ILE A 5 -11.49 -27.17 -17.27
CA ILE A 5 -12.29 -27.70 -16.15
C ILE A 5 -11.59 -28.88 -15.47
N LEU A 6 -10.86 -29.71 -16.23
CA LEU A 6 -10.15 -30.87 -15.67
C LEU A 6 -8.96 -30.47 -14.78
N MET A 7 -8.24 -29.39 -15.10
CA MET A 7 -7.12 -28.91 -14.28
C MET A 7 -7.55 -28.28 -12.95
N ILE A 8 -8.69 -27.60 -12.92
CA ILE A 8 -9.22 -26.97 -11.68
C ILE A 8 -9.67 -28.06 -10.69
N LEU A 9 -10.26 -29.15 -11.18
CA LEU A 9 -10.68 -30.29 -10.34
C LEU A 9 -9.49 -31.01 -9.71
N THR A 10 -8.39 -31.23 -10.46
CA THR A 10 -7.20 -31.90 -9.90
C THR A 10 -6.46 -31.06 -8.85
N LEU A 11 -6.49 -29.73 -8.97
CA LEU A 11 -5.83 -28.84 -8.01
C LEU A 11 -6.60 -28.72 -6.68
N SER A 12 -7.94 -28.82 -6.74
CA SER A 12 -8.78 -28.83 -5.53
C SER A 12 -8.64 -30.10 -4.69
N LEU A 13 -8.35 -31.25 -5.31
CA LEU A 13 -8.20 -32.52 -4.59
C LEU A 13 -6.86 -32.65 -3.84
N ALA A 14 -5.82 -31.93 -4.29
CA ALA A 14 -4.51 -31.92 -3.63
C ALA A 14 -4.48 -31.04 -2.37
N SER A 15 -5.32 -30.00 -2.29
CA SER A 15 -5.34 -29.08 -1.13
C SER A 15 -6.02 -29.67 0.11
N LEU A 16 -6.84 -30.72 -0.05
CA LEU A 16 -7.56 -31.34 1.07
C LEU A 16 -6.72 -32.33 1.89
N LEU A 17 -5.51 -32.68 1.43
CA LEU A 17 -4.64 -33.67 2.08
C LEU A 17 -3.62 -33.09 3.08
N MET A 18 -3.53 -31.76 3.21
CA MET A 18 -2.51 -31.11 4.06
C MET A 18 -3.01 -30.62 5.44
N LEU A 19 -4.25 -30.91 5.83
CA LEU A 19 -4.83 -30.44 7.10
C LEU A 19 -4.72 -31.43 8.28
N THR A 20 -3.87 -32.46 8.20
CA THR A 20 -3.82 -33.53 9.20
C THR A 20 -2.45 -33.72 9.86
N ALA A 21 -1.82 -32.64 10.35
CA ALA A 21 -0.67 -32.78 11.22
C ALA A 21 -0.58 -31.66 12.27
N CYS A 22 -0.32 -32.08 13.52
CA CYS A 22 0.09 -31.31 14.69
C CYS A 22 -1.01 -30.67 15.56
N ASN A 23 -1.76 -31.54 16.24
CA ASN A 23 -2.26 -31.22 17.59
C ASN A 23 -1.15 -31.58 18.60
N VAL A 24 -0.23 -30.64 18.85
CA VAL A 24 0.81 -30.77 19.89
C VAL A 24 0.30 -30.07 21.16
N GLN A 25 -0.01 -30.87 22.18
CA GLN A 25 -0.22 -30.37 23.54
C GLN A 25 1.09 -29.79 24.09
N PRO A 26 1.07 -28.62 24.74
CA PRO A 26 2.18 -28.21 25.60
C PRO A 26 2.12 -29.02 26.90
N ALA A 27 3.16 -29.83 27.11
CA ALA A 27 3.50 -30.37 28.41
C ALA A 27 4.16 -29.27 29.24
N ASP A 28 3.63 -29.10 30.43
CA ASP A 28 4.12 -28.27 31.51
C ASP A 28 5.43 -28.86 32.04
N SER A 29 6.52 -28.09 32.00
CA SER A 29 7.71 -28.38 32.79
C SER A 29 8.55 -27.11 32.96
N ALA A 30 8.58 -26.66 34.21
CA ALA A 30 9.53 -25.72 34.78
C ALA A 30 10.98 -26.24 34.77
N ASP A 31 11.90 -25.33 35.13
CA ASP A 31 13.34 -25.56 35.37
C ASP A 31 14.15 -25.75 34.06
N ASP A 32 15.29 -25.11 33.82
CA ASP A 32 16.39 -24.78 34.71
C ASP A 32 17.23 -23.63 34.08
N SER A 33 17.93 -22.91 34.94
CA SER A 33 19.07 -22.06 34.63
C SER A 33 20.12 -22.78 33.76
N VAL A 34 20.86 -22.03 32.94
CA VAL A 34 22.33 -22.12 32.86
C VAL A 34 22.85 -21.07 31.87
N VAL A 35 23.79 -20.30 32.42
CA VAL A 35 24.72 -19.36 31.81
C VAL A 35 25.59 -20.03 30.76
N GLU A 36 25.84 -19.42 29.60
CA GLU A 36 27.21 -19.38 29.03
C GLU A 36 27.36 -18.34 27.89
N SER A 37 28.11 -17.29 28.21
CA SER A 37 29.22 -16.66 27.47
C SER A 37 29.25 -16.57 25.93
N GLN A 38 29.57 -15.35 25.48
CA GLN A 38 29.88 -14.89 24.12
C GLN A 38 30.97 -15.69 23.39
N PRO A 39 31.10 -15.54 22.07
CA PRO A 39 32.08 -14.57 21.60
C PRO A 39 31.62 -13.66 20.46
N ALA A 40 32.26 -12.50 20.40
CA ALA A 40 32.19 -11.53 19.33
C ALA A 40 33.10 -11.93 18.15
N GLU A 41 32.57 -11.89 16.93
CA GLU A 41 33.28 -11.70 15.66
C GLU A 41 32.32 -10.87 14.78
N ASN A 42 32.52 -9.59 14.53
CA ASN A 42 33.52 -8.96 13.66
C ASN A 42 33.57 -9.56 12.25
N VAL A 43 32.69 -9.07 11.36
CA VAL A 43 33.02 -8.91 9.94
C VAL A 43 32.44 -7.56 9.48
N GLN A 44 33.31 -6.55 9.43
CA GLN A 44 33.13 -5.40 8.55
C GLN A 44 33.31 -5.90 7.12
N ASP A 45 32.25 -5.88 6.31
CA ASP A 45 32.36 -5.94 4.86
C ASP A 45 31.91 -4.59 4.30
N ASP A 46 32.94 -3.78 4.05
CA ASP A 46 32.88 -2.43 3.51
C ASP A 46 32.80 -2.56 1.98
N VAL A 47 31.60 -2.84 1.45
CA VAL A 47 31.34 -2.85 0.01
C VAL A 47 30.75 -1.50 -0.37
N GLN A 48 31.65 -0.54 -0.57
CA GLN A 48 31.36 0.76 -1.13
C GLN A 48 31.21 0.63 -2.66
N GLU A 49 30.01 0.26 -3.11
CA GLU A 49 29.66 0.26 -4.55
C GLU A 49 29.32 1.70 -4.97
N LYS A 50 30.32 2.37 -5.52
CA LYS A 50 30.23 3.67 -6.19
C LYS A 50 29.52 3.48 -7.52
N ILE A 51 28.19 3.64 -7.53
CA ILE A 51 27.41 3.69 -8.77
C ILE A 51 27.49 5.13 -9.30
N GLU A 52 28.33 5.31 -10.31
CA GLU A 52 28.32 6.46 -11.22
C GLU A 52 27.11 6.26 -12.16
N GLU A 53 26.03 7.00 -11.92
CA GLU A 53 24.90 7.05 -12.85
C GLU A 53 25.08 8.27 -13.77
N GLU A 54 25.50 7.98 -14.99
CA GLU A 54 25.62 8.93 -16.08
C GLU A 54 24.22 9.43 -16.48
N SER A 55 24.03 10.74 -16.33
CA SER A 55 22.88 11.49 -16.80
C SER A 55 23.05 11.77 -18.29
N GLU A 56 22.48 10.92 -19.16
CA GLU A 56 22.21 11.25 -20.56
C GLU A 56 20.83 11.91 -20.68
N THR A 57 20.85 13.22 -20.88
CA THR A 57 19.68 14.03 -21.23
C THR A 57 19.57 14.05 -22.74
N GLU A 58 18.70 13.24 -23.33
CA GLU A 58 18.31 13.39 -24.73
C GLU A 58 17.26 14.50 -24.88
N GLU A 59 17.67 15.56 -25.58
CA GLU A 59 16.78 16.53 -26.21
C GLU A 59 15.96 15.84 -27.30
N VAL A 60 14.63 15.86 -27.19
CA VAL A 60 13.76 15.60 -28.35
C VAL A 60 13.00 16.88 -28.68
N GLN A 61 13.32 17.34 -29.89
CA GLN A 61 12.84 18.53 -30.58
C GLN A 61 11.36 18.42 -30.98
N ASP A 62 10.75 19.60 -30.98
CA ASP A 62 9.64 20.08 -31.80
C ASP A 62 8.97 19.11 -32.78
N ALA A 63 7.63 19.10 -32.71
CA ALA A 63 6.81 19.14 -33.91
C ALA A 63 5.52 19.92 -33.61
N GLU A 64 5.53 21.19 -34.01
CA GLU A 64 4.32 21.91 -34.37
C GLU A 64 3.51 21.07 -35.38
N ASP A 65 2.23 20.83 -35.12
CA ASP A 65 1.28 20.88 -36.22
C ASP A 65 -0.06 21.45 -35.76
N THR A 66 -0.42 22.48 -36.50
CA THR A 66 -1.62 23.30 -36.40
C THR A 66 -2.71 22.56 -37.18
N LEU A 67 -4.00 22.70 -36.81
CA LEU A 67 -5.04 23.19 -37.73
C LEU A 67 -6.48 23.03 -37.20
N GLU A 68 -7.19 24.13 -37.45
CA GLU A 68 -8.60 24.32 -37.77
C GLU A 68 -9.70 24.01 -36.75
N ILE A 69 -10.00 25.09 -36.05
CA ILE A 69 -11.25 25.51 -35.43
C ILE A 69 -12.43 25.32 -36.40
N GLY A 70 -13.20 24.26 -36.17
CA GLY A 70 -14.56 24.09 -36.67
C GLY A 70 -15.56 24.62 -35.64
N ASP A 71 -16.15 25.76 -35.95
CA ASP A 71 -17.16 26.49 -35.18
C ASP A 71 -18.48 25.69 -35.13
N ILE A 72 -18.72 24.94 -34.06
CA ILE A 72 -20.02 24.28 -33.79
C ILE A 72 -20.48 24.73 -32.40
N ALA A 73 -21.23 25.82 -32.43
CA ALA A 73 -21.98 26.35 -31.31
C ALA A 73 -23.17 25.45 -30.96
N ASP A 74 -22.93 24.42 -30.14
CA ASP A 74 -23.97 23.82 -29.31
C ASP A 74 -23.58 24.01 -27.85
N ARG A 75 -24.21 25.01 -27.26
CA ARG A 75 -24.00 25.47 -25.89
C ARG A 75 -24.76 24.50 -24.97
N ASP A 76 -24.11 23.38 -24.66
CA ASP A 76 -24.53 22.49 -23.58
C ASP A 76 -24.25 23.23 -22.27
N ASP A 77 -25.30 23.80 -21.68
CA ASP A 77 -25.28 24.31 -20.31
C ASP A 77 -25.21 23.11 -19.37
N THR A 78 -24.07 22.40 -19.38
CA THR A 78 -23.74 21.40 -18.38
C THR A 78 -23.52 22.19 -17.09
N GLU A 79 -24.55 22.21 -16.24
CA GLU A 79 -24.44 22.74 -14.88
C GLU A 79 -23.32 21.98 -14.15
N THR A 80 -22.12 22.57 -14.16
CA THR A 80 -20.98 22.14 -13.36
C THR A 80 -21.36 22.32 -11.90
N MET A 81 -22.01 21.31 -11.32
CA MET A 81 -22.15 21.21 -9.88
C MET A 81 -20.75 21.17 -9.29
N GLU A 82 -20.33 22.25 -8.64
CA GLU A 82 -19.10 22.29 -7.86
C GLU A 82 -19.21 21.21 -6.77
N LYS A 83 -18.56 20.08 -7.04
CA LYS A 83 -18.47 18.98 -6.10
C LYS A 83 -17.59 19.46 -4.96
N VAL A 84 -18.16 19.50 -3.76
CA VAL A 84 -17.42 19.88 -2.56
C VAL A 84 -16.54 18.70 -2.16
N ASP A 85 -15.24 18.88 -2.25
CA ASP A 85 -14.26 17.88 -1.80
C ASP A 85 -14.41 17.63 -0.30
N SER A 86 -14.61 16.37 0.08
CA SER A 86 -14.75 15.96 1.48
C SER A 86 -13.48 15.31 2.02
N VAL A 87 -13.18 15.53 3.31
CA VAL A 87 -12.01 14.96 3.97
C VAL A 87 -12.42 13.79 4.85
N HIS A 88 -11.90 12.60 4.54
CA HIS A 88 -12.14 11.36 5.29
C HIS A 88 -10.93 11.02 6.15
N LYS A 89 -11.15 10.75 7.44
CA LYS A 89 -10.07 10.44 8.38
C LYS A 89 -9.90 8.93 8.57
N VAL A 90 -8.65 8.49 8.56
CA VAL A 90 -8.26 7.11 8.84
C VAL A 90 -7.21 7.10 9.95
N GLU A 91 -7.50 6.41 11.04
CA GLU A 91 -6.56 6.24 12.13
C GLU A 91 -5.71 5.00 11.93
N ILE A 92 -4.41 5.12 12.18
CA ILE A 92 -3.46 4.01 12.18
C ILE A 92 -3.25 3.61 13.63
N THR A 93 -3.82 2.48 14.02
CA THR A 93 -3.79 1.92 15.38
C THR A 93 -2.79 0.77 15.49
N GLU A 94 -2.67 0.16 16.68
CA GLU A 94 -1.89 -1.06 16.88
C GLU A 94 -2.47 -2.25 16.10
N SER A 95 -3.80 -2.29 15.96
CA SER A 95 -4.51 -3.37 15.26
C SER A 95 -4.60 -3.20 13.75
N GLY A 96 -4.15 -2.06 13.20
CA GLY A 96 -4.31 -1.72 11.79
C GLY A 96 -5.01 -0.39 11.55
N PHE A 97 -5.57 -0.24 10.37
CA PHE A 97 -6.28 0.95 9.94
C PHE A 97 -7.73 0.96 10.45
N ALA A 98 -8.20 2.12 10.91
CA ALA A 98 -9.57 2.35 11.35
C ALA A 98 -10.14 3.56 10.57
N PRO A 99 -11.05 3.35 9.61
CA PRO A 99 -11.60 2.06 9.20
C PRO A 99 -10.62 1.21 8.37
N SER A 100 -10.83 -0.12 8.36
CA SER A 100 -10.06 -1.06 7.53
C SER A 100 -10.52 -1.07 6.06
N SER A 101 -11.70 -0.52 5.79
CA SER A 101 -12.16 -0.23 4.43
C SER A 101 -12.94 1.08 4.40
N LEU A 102 -12.70 1.87 3.35
CA LEU A 102 -13.32 3.16 3.12
C LEU A 102 -13.85 3.23 1.70
N THR A 103 -15.03 3.84 1.50
CA THR A 103 -15.56 4.16 0.17
C THR A 103 -15.74 5.67 0.10
N ILE A 104 -15.15 6.28 -0.93
CA ILE A 104 -15.13 7.73 -1.16
C ILE A 104 -15.52 8.04 -2.61
N ASN A 105 -15.74 9.32 -2.91
CA ASN A 105 -15.97 9.75 -4.29
C ASN A 105 -14.71 10.38 -4.90
N ILE A 106 -14.63 10.42 -6.23
CA ILE A 106 -13.57 11.18 -6.93
C ILE A 106 -13.50 12.63 -6.41
N GLY A 107 -12.30 13.13 -6.14
CA GLY A 107 -12.06 14.46 -5.56
C GLY A 107 -11.95 14.47 -4.04
N ASP A 108 -12.39 13.41 -3.36
CA ASP A 108 -12.26 13.32 -1.90
C ASP A 108 -10.79 13.16 -1.47
N THR A 109 -10.46 13.78 -0.33
CA THR A 109 -9.17 13.66 0.34
C THR A 109 -9.25 12.66 1.48
N VAL A 110 -8.28 11.76 1.58
CA VAL A 110 -8.11 10.89 2.74
C VAL A 110 -6.94 11.38 3.57
N GLU A 111 -7.15 11.52 4.88
CA GLU A 111 -6.17 11.94 5.87
C GLU A 111 -5.86 10.78 6.83
N TRP A 112 -4.60 10.34 6.87
CA TRP A 112 -4.14 9.29 7.77
C TRP A 112 -3.43 9.88 8.98
N ARG A 113 -3.80 9.43 10.18
CA ARG A 113 -3.21 9.88 11.46
C ARG A 113 -2.67 8.70 12.27
N VAL A 114 -1.50 8.84 12.87
CA VAL A 114 -0.98 7.82 13.78
C VAL A 114 -1.65 7.95 15.15
N ALA A 115 -2.38 6.91 15.55
CA ALA A 115 -3.07 6.78 16.85
C ALA A 115 -2.47 5.65 17.71
N ARG A 116 -1.28 5.16 17.36
CA ARG A 116 -0.53 4.14 18.10
C ARG A 116 0.00 4.65 19.44
N THR A 117 -0.06 3.80 20.45
CA THR A 117 0.45 4.10 21.81
C THR A 117 1.63 3.20 22.21
N GLY A 118 1.91 2.15 21.43
CA GLY A 118 2.93 1.15 21.68
C GLY A 118 4.35 1.56 21.28
N SER A 119 5.19 0.56 21.00
CA SER A 119 6.59 0.73 20.60
C SER A 119 6.74 1.33 19.19
N TYR A 120 5.78 1.06 18.29
CA TYR A 120 5.80 1.52 16.89
C TYR A 120 5.03 2.82 16.71
N LYS A 121 5.62 3.94 17.12
CA LYS A 121 4.98 5.28 17.01
C LYS A 121 5.14 5.95 15.65
N LYS A 122 5.66 5.22 14.66
CA LYS A 122 5.85 5.67 13.27
C LYS A 122 4.93 4.89 12.35
N ALA A 123 4.50 5.53 11.27
CA ALA A 123 3.81 4.90 10.15
C ALA A 123 4.33 5.46 8.84
N MET A 124 4.11 4.73 7.75
CA MET A 124 4.38 5.20 6.40
C MET A 124 3.24 4.71 5.52
N ILE A 125 2.56 5.58 4.78
CA ILE A 125 1.51 5.18 3.86
C ILE A 125 2.15 4.76 2.54
N VAL A 126 1.86 3.54 2.09
CA VAL A 126 2.29 3.02 0.80
C VAL A 126 1.10 2.38 0.09
N GLY A 127 0.71 2.91 -1.05
CA GLY A 127 -0.26 2.28 -1.92
C GLY A 127 0.35 1.13 -2.71
N ALA A 128 -0.46 0.11 -2.95
CA ALA A 128 -0.07 -1.08 -3.71
C ALA A 128 -0.80 -1.14 -5.05
N ARG A 129 -0.20 -1.86 -6.01
CA ARG A 129 -0.76 -2.16 -7.34
C ARG A 129 -1.02 -0.92 -8.19
N ASN A 130 -2.27 -0.49 -8.28
CA ASN A 130 -2.73 0.64 -9.09
C ASN A 130 -2.50 1.99 -8.41
N CYS A 131 -2.18 2.01 -7.12
CA CYS A 131 -2.06 3.24 -6.33
C CYS A 131 -0.62 3.49 -5.87
N LEU A 132 0.38 3.21 -6.73
CA LEU A 132 1.81 3.34 -6.37
C LEU A 132 2.22 4.78 -6.08
N ASP A 133 1.48 5.74 -6.63
CA ASP A 133 1.72 7.16 -6.42
C ASP A 133 1.35 7.61 -4.99
N VAL A 134 0.51 6.85 -4.30
CA VAL A 134 0.14 7.11 -2.90
C VAL A 134 1.29 6.68 -1.99
N ARG A 135 2.23 7.59 -1.73
CA ARG A 135 3.37 7.31 -0.87
C ARG A 135 3.70 8.48 0.03
N SER A 136 3.76 8.23 1.34
CA SER A 136 4.21 9.21 2.33
C SER A 136 5.68 8.99 2.70
N GLN A 137 6.30 10.01 3.28
CA GLN A 137 7.45 9.82 4.15
C GLN A 137 7.01 9.19 5.48
N PRO A 138 7.90 8.56 6.26
CA PRO A 138 7.56 8.11 7.61
C PRO A 138 7.14 9.28 8.50
N PHE A 139 6.04 9.12 9.25
CA PHE A 139 5.49 10.15 10.14
C PHE A 139 5.08 9.55 11.49
N THR A 140 4.95 10.40 12.50
CA THR A 140 4.77 10.04 13.92
C THR A 140 3.42 10.45 14.49
N ALA A 141 3.15 10.09 15.76
CA ALA A 141 1.96 10.52 16.48
C ALA A 141 1.84 12.05 16.54
N GLY A 142 0.70 12.57 16.09
CA GLY A 142 0.44 14.01 15.95
C GLY A 142 0.64 14.56 14.54
N GLU A 143 1.37 13.83 13.70
CA GLU A 143 1.52 14.14 12.27
C GLU A 143 0.44 13.40 11.45
N PHE A 144 0.22 13.88 10.22
CA PHE A 144 -0.71 13.26 9.29
C PHE A 144 -0.17 13.31 7.86
N PHE A 145 -0.68 12.41 7.04
CA PHE A 145 -0.48 12.42 5.59
C PHE A 145 -1.86 12.54 4.93
N SER A 146 -1.95 13.30 3.84
CA SER A 146 -3.21 13.47 3.10
C SER A 146 -3.00 13.21 1.62
N TRP A 147 -3.99 12.59 0.97
CA TRP A 147 -3.98 12.32 -0.46
C TRP A 147 -5.38 12.49 -1.06
N THR A 148 -5.48 13.15 -2.21
CA THR A 148 -6.73 13.32 -2.96
C THR A 148 -6.77 12.35 -4.12
N PHE A 149 -7.87 11.61 -4.25
CA PHE A 149 -8.04 10.63 -5.33
C PHE A 149 -8.81 11.24 -6.50
N THR A 150 -8.23 11.23 -7.69
CA THR A 150 -8.80 11.88 -8.89
C THR A 150 -9.40 10.89 -9.89
N GLU A 151 -9.22 9.59 -9.69
CA GLU A 151 -9.67 8.55 -10.61
C GLU A 151 -10.46 7.46 -9.89
N PRO A 152 -11.49 6.86 -10.53
CA PRO A 152 -12.26 5.78 -9.95
C PRO A 152 -11.45 4.49 -9.96
N GLU A 153 -11.07 4.01 -8.79
CA GLU A 153 -10.28 2.78 -8.66
C GLU A 153 -10.48 2.11 -7.29
N THR A 154 -9.78 1.00 -7.06
CA THR A 154 -9.71 0.35 -5.74
C THR A 154 -8.26 0.27 -5.29
N CYS A 155 -7.91 1.00 -4.24
CA CYS A 155 -6.58 1.02 -3.68
C CYS A 155 -6.44 0.07 -2.50
N THR A 156 -5.31 -0.63 -2.45
CA THR A 156 -4.84 -1.29 -1.23
C THR A 156 -3.73 -0.43 -0.64
N ILE A 157 -3.95 0.07 0.57
CA ILE A 157 -3.00 0.88 1.32
C ILE A 157 -2.35 0.00 2.37
N VAL A 158 -1.03 0.08 2.51
CA VAL A 158 -0.22 -0.70 3.45
C VAL A 158 0.53 0.26 4.35
N ASP A 159 0.73 -0.10 5.61
CA ASP A 159 1.70 0.59 6.44
C ASP A 159 3.12 0.11 6.11
N GLY A 160 3.93 0.96 5.50
CA GLY A 160 5.32 0.67 5.14
C GLY A 160 6.23 0.35 6.34
N VAL A 161 5.84 0.73 7.57
CA VAL A 161 6.56 0.34 8.79
C VAL A 161 6.11 -1.04 9.29
N MET A 162 4.80 -1.29 9.30
CA MET A 162 4.20 -2.58 9.68
C MET A 162 3.45 -3.18 8.49
N THR A 163 4.19 -3.80 7.56
CA THR A 163 3.69 -4.23 6.24
C THR A 163 2.60 -5.30 6.27
N THR A 164 2.34 -5.90 7.44
CA THR A 164 1.23 -6.82 7.67
C THR A 164 -0.11 -6.12 7.81
N LEU A 165 -0.12 -4.81 8.04
CA LEU A 165 -1.33 -4.00 8.20
C LEU A 165 -1.70 -3.37 6.86
N SER A 166 -2.96 -3.55 6.43
CA SER A 166 -3.47 -2.98 5.19
C SER A 166 -4.92 -2.47 5.33
N SER A 167 -5.30 -1.54 4.45
CA SER A 167 -6.64 -0.98 4.32
C SER A 167 -7.07 -0.95 2.85
N LYS A 168 -8.38 -1.00 2.60
CA LYS A 168 -8.95 -0.95 1.25
C LYS A 168 -9.75 0.33 1.04
N ILE A 169 -9.36 1.13 0.06
CA ILE A 169 -10.09 2.34 -0.35
C ILE A 169 -10.75 2.08 -1.70
N VAL A 170 -12.06 2.33 -1.80
CA VAL A 170 -12.84 2.21 -3.04
C VAL A 170 -13.28 3.61 -3.45
N ILE A 171 -12.83 4.07 -4.61
CA ILE A 171 -13.14 5.38 -5.16
C ILE A 171 -14.20 5.21 -6.24
N LYS A 172 -15.26 6.03 -6.18
CA LYS A 172 -16.42 5.98 -7.08
C LYS A 172 -16.69 7.31 -7.78
#